data_AF-A0A8H5GAP1-F1
#
_entry.id   AF-A0A8H5GAP1-F1
#
_cell.length_a   1.000
_cell.length_b   1.000
_cell.length_c   1.000
_cell.angle_alpha   90.00
_cell.angle_beta   90.00
_cell.angle_gamma   90.00
#
_symmetry.space_group_name_H-M   'P 1'
#
loop_
_entity.id
_entity.type
_entity.pdbx_description
1 polymer ?
#
loop_
_entity_poly.entity_id
_entity_poly.type
_entity_poly.pdbx_seq_one_letter_code
_entity_poly.pdbx_strand_id
1 'polypeptide(L)'
;MIKLTGLLALVSLLPAWTVMVSAHTGYARQYDTAPTTGDDHGFQAPGPNDARGPCPGLNTLANHGYLPRDGKNITIPIVLQAVLDGFNVGPDVVTVAAKGALIAAETPDFFNLTEIALHETFEHDISLSREDFNVDPNNDNIHFNETVFTTLANSNPGVDYYNATSAGFVQKERQAIQNAVNPQLINNVKGFKIRTRESSLYVAVMGNITDGVATRAPKNYVQILFREERLPIAEGWKKNELMITADTIRPIQKEIERLSEFQPSGVQPNPWIRLGPSGDIDPITANSI
;
A
#
# COMPACT_ATOMS: atom_id res chain seq x y z
N MET A 1 -68.35 62.31 -0.04
CA MET A 1 -67.26 62.63 0.89
C MET A 1 -66.37 61.40 1.01
N ILE A 2 -65.04 61.58 0.80
CA ILE A 2 -63.91 60.66 1.12
C ILE A 2 -63.86 59.40 0.22
N LYS A 3 -62.99 59.19 -0.80
CA LYS A 3 -61.55 59.39 -1.07
C LYS A 3 -60.57 58.59 -0.17
N LEU A 4 -59.90 57.62 -0.81
CA LEU A 4 -58.50 57.13 -0.64
C LEU A 4 -58.10 56.53 0.72
N THR A 5 -57.48 55.35 0.79
CA THR A 5 -56.04 55.12 0.49
C THR A 5 -55.74 53.60 0.61
N GLY A 6 -55.06 52.99 -0.36
CA GLY A 6 -53.67 52.46 -0.23
C GLY A 6 -53.65 51.02 0.32
N LEU A 7 -52.86 50.04 -0.12
CA LEU A 7 -51.62 49.98 -0.88
C LEU A 7 -51.43 48.50 -1.30
N LEU A 8 -50.88 48.24 -2.49
CA LEU A 8 -50.43 46.90 -2.90
C LEU A 8 -49.29 46.41 -1.99
N ALA A 9 -49.30 45.13 -1.62
CA ALA A 9 -48.09 44.37 -1.30
C ALA A 9 -48.25 42.92 -1.78
N LEU A 10 -47.27 42.47 -2.56
CA LEU A 10 -47.19 41.14 -3.15
C LEU A 10 -47.20 40.03 -2.09
N VAL A 11 -47.95 38.97 -2.36
CA VAL A 11 -47.86 37.68 -1.67
C VAL A 11 -46.61 36.96 -2.17
N SER A 12 -45.55 36.93 -1.35
CA SER A 12 -44.40 36.04 -1.57
C SER A 12 -44.74 34.63 -1.08
N LEU A 13 -44.97 33.73 -2.02
CA LEU A 13 -44.96 32.29 -1.79
C LEU A 13 -43.52 31.81 -1.72
N LEU A 14 -43.04 31.43 -0.53
CA LEU A 14 -41.89 30.54 -0.38
C LEU A 14 -42.31 29.38 0.55
N PRO A 15 -42.29 28.13 0.08
CA PRO A 15 -42.45 26.99 0.97
C PRO A 15 -41.18 26.84 1.82
N ALA A 16 -41.37 26.66 3.13
CA ALA A 16 -40.31 26.31 4.06
C ALA A 16 -39.77 24.90 3.74
N TRP A 17 -38.68 24.85 2.95
CA TRP A 17 -37.85 23.67 2.87
C TRP A 17 -36.79 23.79 3.96
N THR A 18 -37.13 23.30 5.14
CA THR A 18 -36.15 23.00 6.18
C THR A 18 -35.25 21.90 5.64
N VAL A 19 -34.08 22.26 5.10
CA VAL A 19 -33.01 21.31 4.83
C VAL A 19 -32.52 20.83 6.20
N MET A 20 -32.96 19.64 6.59
CA MET A 20 -32.31 18.91 7.66
C MET A 20 -30.89 18.59 7.20
N VAL A 21 -29.92 19.31 7.77
CA VAL A 21 -28.52 18.89 7.73
C VAL A 21 -28.45 17.61 8.56
N SER A 22 -28.58 16.47 7.90
CA SER A 22 -28.28 15.19 8.52
C SER A 22 -26.79 15.15 8.79
N ALA A 23 -26.43 15.20 10.08
CA ALA A 23 -25.07 14.98 10.53
C ALA A 23 -24.58 13.65 9.93
N HIS A 24 -23.56 13.72 9.06
CA HIS A 24 -22.85 12.55 8.56
C HIS A 24 -22.00 11.98 9.70
N THR A 25 -22.67 11.25 10.60
CA THR A 25 -22.02 10.32 11.53
C THR A 25 -22.34 8.93 11.03
N GLY A 26 -21.44 8.36 10.23
CA GLY A 26 -21.71 7.08 9.58
C GLY A 26 -20.62 6.63 8.62
N TYR A 27 -19.43 6.35 9.13
CA TYR A 27 -18.49 5.42 8.50
C TYR A 27 -17.82 4.54 9.57
N ALA A 28 -18.64 3.93 10.42
CA ALA A 28 -18.26 2.71 11.12
C ALA A 28 -19.09 1.59 10.49
N ARG A 29 -18.70 1.14 9.30
CA ARG A 29 -19.18 -0.16 8.81
C ARG A 29 -18.39 -1.17 9.62
N GLN A 30 -19.02 -1.71 10.65
CA GLN A 30 -18.53 -2.91 11.34
C GLN A 30 -18.41 -3.99 10.26
N TYR A 31 -17.18 -4.28 9.85
CA TYR A 31 -16.91 -5.42 9.00
C TYR A 31 -17.05 -6.63 9.90
N ASP A 32 -18.20 -7.31 9.84
CA ASP A 32 -18.42 -8.59 10.48
C ASP A 32 -17.58 -9.67 9.76
N THR A 33 -16.25 -9.59 9.91
CA THR A 33 -15.42 -10.78 9.91
C THR A 33 -15.37 -11.20 11.36
N ALA A 34 -16.01 -12.32 11.70
CA ALA A 34 -15.89 -12.86 13.05
C ALA A 34 -14.39 -12.91 13.39
N PRO A 35 -13.92 -12.22 14.44
CA PRO A 35 -12.59 -12.48 14.93
C PRO A 35 -12.53 -13.99 15.17
N THR A 36 -11.47 -14.64 14.67
CA THR A 36 -11.15 -15.99 15.10
C THR A 36 -10.88 -15.89 16.59
N THR A 37 -11.95 -16.05 17.37
CA THR A 37 -11.95 -16.00 18.83
C THR A 37 -11.07 -17.15 19.29
N GLY A 38 -9.77 -16.86 19.48
CA GLY A 38 -8.77 -17.85 19.88
C GLY A 38 -7.38 -17.73 19.24
N ASP A 39 -7.15 -16.93 18.19
CA ASP A 39 -5.79 -16.70 17.68
C ASP A 39 -5.16 -15.52 18.44
N ASP A 40 -4.05 -15.76 19.15
CA ASP A 40 -3.28 -14.72 19.86
C ASP A 40 -2.43 -13.86 18.90
N HIS A 41 -2.60 -14.07 17.59
CA HIS A 41 -1.81 -13.49 16.51
C HIS A 41 -0.31 -13.78 16.67
N GLY A 42 0.03 -14.93 17.25
CA GLY A 42 1.39 -15.45 17.27
C GLY A 42 1.93 -15.69 15.85
N PHE A 43 3.23 -15.45 15.68
CA PHE A 43 3.91 -15.73 14.42
C PHE A 43 3.91 -17.23 14.13
N GLN A 44 3.54 -17.58 12.91
CA GLN A 44 3.69 -18.92 12.34
C GLN A 44 4.27 -18.76 10.93
N ALA A 45 5.39 -19.43 10.68
CA ALA A 45 5.99 -19.44 9.35
C ALA A 45 5.03 -20.10 8.34
N PRO A 46 4.98 -19.61 7.08
CA PRO A 46 4.12 -20.20 6.06
C PRO A 46 4.55 -21.63 5.75
N GLY A 47 3.57 -22.52 5.59
CA GLY A 47 3.77 -23.85 5.04
C GLY A 47 3.97 -23.83 3.53
N PRO A 48 4.37 -24.97 2.92
CA PRO A 48 4.66 -25.06 1.49
C PRO A 48 3.44 -24.82 0.57
N ASN A 49 2.22 -24.87 1.12
CA ASN A 49 0.97 -24.68 0.37
C ASN A 49 0.31 -23.32 0.65
N ASP A 50 0.92 -22.49 1.49
CA ASP A 50 0.38 -21.19 1.87
C ASP A 50 0.85 -20.14 0.87
N ALA A 51 -0.10 -19.37 0.33
CA ALA A 51 0.20 -18.34 -0.64
C ALA A 51 0.85 -17.13 0.04
N ARG A 52 1.96 -16.65 -0.54
CA ARG A 52 2.60 -15.38 -0.20
C ARG A 52 2.86 -14.60 -1.48
N GLY A 53 2.95 -13.28 -1.34
CA GLY A 53 3.11 -12.35 -2.46
C GLY A 53 4.38 -11.48 -2.32
N PRO A 54 4.52 -10.45 -3.17
CA PRO A 54 5.64 -9.51 -3.11
C PRO A 54 5.55 -8.53 -1.92
N CYS A 55 4.39 -8.43 -1.26
CA CYS A 55 4.16 -7.46 -0.20
C CYS A 55 4.55 -8.02 1.19
N PRO A 56 5.65 -7.57 1.80
CA PRO A 56 6.06 -8.06 3.12
C PRO A 56 5.02 -7.74 4.21
N GLY A 57 4.27 -6.64 4.07
CA GLY A 57 3.20 -6.26 4.99
C GLY A 57 2.06 -7.28 5.01
N LEU A 58 1.51 -7.64 3.85
CA LEU A 58 0.42 -8.63 3.77
C LEU A 58 0.90 -10.03 4.16
N ASN A 59 2.11 -10.40 3.75
CA ASN A 59 2.70 -11.67 4.17
C ASN A 59 2.85 -11.77 5.69
N THR A 60 3.30 -10.68 6.33
CA THR A 60 3.36 -10.58 7.80
C THR A 60 2.00 -10.74 8.44
N LEU A 61 0.97 -10.08 7.92
CA LEU A 61 -0.39 -10.21 8.45
C LEU A 61 -0.94 -11.64 8.31
N ALA A 62 -0.62 -12.35 7.23
CA ALA A 62 -0.96 -13.76 7.09
C ALA A 62 -0.16 -14.66 8.04
N ASN A 63 1.15 -14.42 8.21
CA ASN A 63 2.00 -15.14 9.17
C ASN A 63 1.56 -14.95 10.64
N HIS A 64 0.84 -13.87 10.92
CA HIS A 64 0.26 -13.57 12.24
C HIS A 64 -1.26 -13.83 12.32
N GLY A 65 -1.89 -14.41 11.30
CA GLY A 65 -3.31 -14.75 11.33
C GLY A 65 -4.28 -13.56 11.34
N TYR A 66 -3.81 -12.34 11.03
CA TYR A 66 -4.69 -11.19 10.74
C TYR A 66 -5.36 -11.33 9.37
N LEU A 67 -4.65 -11.92 8.43
CA LEU A 67 -5.20 -12.48 7.19
C LEU A 67 -5.32 -14.01 7.33
N PRO A 68 -6.13 -14.68 6.49
CA PRO A 68 -6.06 -16.13 6.36
C PRO A 68 -4.61 -16.61 6.25
N ARG A 69 -4.19 -17.51 7.15
CA ARG A 69 -2.79 -17.96 7.25
C ARG A 69 -2.31 -18.65 5.97
N ASP A 70 -3.23 -19.30 5.26
CA ASP A 70 -3.01 -19.91 3.95
C ASP A 70 -2.86 -18.88 2.81
N GLY A 71 -3.10 -17.60 3.07
CA GLY A 71 -2.94 -16.50 2.12
C GLY A 71 -3.97 -16.49 0.99
N LYS A 72 -5.12 -17.15 1.15
CA LYS A 72 -6.12 -17.37 0.08
C LYS A 72 -7.47 -16.75 0.39
N ASN A 73 -8.28 -16.56 -0.65
CA ASN A 73 -9.66 -16.05 -0.56
C ASN A 73 -9.79 -14.72 0.19
N ILE A 74 -8.86 -13.80 -0.05
CA ILE A 74 -8.77 -12.52 0.64
C ILE A 74 -9.64 -11.49 -0.08
N THR A 75 -10.61 -10.93 0.62
CA THR A 75 -11.48 -9.85 0.11
C THR A 75 -10.96 -8.48 0.56
N ILE A 76 -11.39 -7.39 -0.10
CA ILE A 76 -11.03 -6.03 0.34
C ILE A 76 -11.38 -5.78 1.82
N PRO A 77 -12.59 -6.09 2.32
CA PRO A 77 -12.91 -5.95 3.74
C PRO A 77 -11.93 -6.66 4.68
N ILE A 78 -11.51 -7.88 4.34
CA ILE A 78 -10.52 -8.64 5.11
C ILE A 78 -9.19 -7.90 5.16
N VAL A 79 -8.71 -7.34 4.03
CA VAL A 79 -7.48 -6.53 4.00
C VAL A 79 -7.61 -5.30 4.88
N LEU A 80 -8.69 -4.53 4.74
CA LEU A 80 -8.90 -3.30 5.49
C LEU A 80 -8.91 -3.53 7.00
N GLN A 81 -9.55 -4.62 7.44
CA GLN A 81 -9.58 -5.00 8.86
C GLN A 81 -8.20 -5.47 9.34
N ALA A 82 -7.54 -6.34 8.57
CA ALA A 82 -6.23 -6.90 8.94
C ALA A 82 -5.14 -5.82 9.09
N VAL A 83 -5.08 -4.83 8.20
CA VAL A 83 -4.08 -3.75 8.31
C VAL A 83 -4.38 -2.80 9.47
N LEU A 84 -5.66 -2.60 9.80
CA LEU A 84 -6.08 -1.81 10.96
C LEU A 84 -5.69 -2.54 12.25
N ASP A 85 -6.00 -3.82 12.35
CA ASP A 85 -5.76 -4.61 13.56
C ASP A 85 -4.27 -4.95 13.75
N GLY A 86 -3.54 -5.25 12.68
CA GLY A 86 -2.13 -5.60 12.75
C GLY A 86 -1.19 -4.41 12.79
N PHE A 87 -1.47 -3.34 12.03
CA PHE A 87 -0.55 -2.19 11.87
C PHE A 87 -1.12 -0.84 12.31
N ASN A 88 -2.41 -0.75 12.62
CA ASN A 88 -3.13 0.52 12.84
C ASN A 88 -3.04 1.45 11.63
N VAL A 89 -3.13 0.86 10.44
CA VAL A 89 -3.15 1.59 9.16
C VAL A 89 -4.59 1.85 8.74
N GLY A 90 -4.90 3.11 8.46
CA GLY A 90 -6.22 3.55 8.04
C GLY A 90 -6.60 3.07 6.63
N PRO A 91 -7.91 2.93 6.34
CA PRO A 91 -8.38 2.46 5.04
C PRO A 91 -7.99 3.39 3.88
N ASP A 92 -7.82 4.69 4.12
CA ASP A 92 -7.35 5.67 3.15
C ASP A 92 -5.94 5.36 2.62
N VAL A 93 -5.12 4.67 3.41
CA VAL A 93 -3.78 4.23 3.02
C VAL A 93 -3.80 2.94 2.19
N VAL A 94 -4.78 2.06 2.32
CA VAL A 94 -4.71 0.73 1.67
C VAL A 94 -5.79 0.47 0.63
N THR A 95 -6.89 1.23 0.61
CA THR A 95 -8.05 0.97 -0.26
C THR A 95 -7.68 0.89 -1.74
N VAL A 96 -6.83 1.80 -2.22
CA VAL A 96 -6.40 1.82 -3.63
C VAL A 96 -5.59 0.56 -3.98
N ALA A 97 -4.68 0.13 -3.11
CA ALA A 97 -3.89 -1.08 -3.30
C ALA A 97 -4.76 -2.35 -3.20
N ALA A 98 -5.70 -2.40 -2.25
CA ALA A 98 -6.63 -3.53 -2.09
C ALA A 98 -7.55 -3.69 -3.30
N LYS A 99 -8.01 -2.59 -3.91
CA LYS A 99 -8.73 -2.62 -5.19
C LYS A 99 -7.83 -3.07 -6.34
N GLY A 100 -6.58 -2.61 -6.36
CA GLY A 100 -5.57 -3.06 -7.31
C GLY A 100 -5.31 -4.56 -7.28
N ALA A 101 -5.30 -5.16 -6.08
CA ALA A 101 -5.15 -6.60 -5.90
C ALA A 101 -6.28 -7.40 -6.58
N LEU A 102 -7.54 -6.91 -6.54
CA LEU A 102 -8.64 -7.55 -7.27
C LEU A 102 -8.49 -7.46 -8.79
N ILE A 103 -7.81 -6.44 -9.30
CA ILE A 103 -7.55 -6.33 -10.73
C ILE A 103 -6.49 -7.36 -11.17
N ALA A 104 -5.58 -7.73 -10.27
CA ALA A 104 -4.59 -8.77 -10.51
C ALA A 104 -5.14 -10.20 -10.37
N ALA A 105 -6.30 -10.34 -9.72
CA ALA A 105 -6.89 -11.63 -9.39
C ALA A 105 -7.64 -12.25 -10.57
N GLU A 106 -7.70 -13.58 -10.59
CA GLU A 106 -8.54 -14.31 -11.55
C GLU A 106 -10.03 -14.26 -11.20
N THR A 107 -10.36 -13.79 -9.99
CA THR A 107 -11.74 -13.71 -9.49
C THR A 107 -12.16 -12.27 -9.19
N PRO A 108 -13.45 -11.93 -9.31
CA PRO A 108 -13.90 -10.54 -9.16
C PRO A 108 -13.89 -10.02 -7.72
N ASP A 109 -13.99 -10.91 -6.72
CA ASP A 109 -14.33 -10.52 -5.34
C ASP A 109 -13.24 -10.85 -4.31
N PHE A 110 -12.29 -11.72 -4.65
CA PHE A 110 -11.18 -12.09 -3.78
C PHE A 110 -9.90 -12.37 -4.56
N PHE A 111 -8.79 -12.40 -3.83
CA PHE A 111 -7.49 -12.75 -4.38
C PHE A 111 -6.72 -13.64 -3.40
N ASN A 112 -5.75 -14.37 -3.93
CA ASN A 112 -4.71 -15.06 -3.18
C ASN A 112 -3.45 -14.19 -3.20
N LEU A 113 -2.66 -14.21 -2.14
CA LEU A 113 -1.48 -13.33 -2.01
C LEU A 113 -0.49 -13.48 -3.18
N THR A 114 -0.39 -14.65 -3.80
CA THR A 114 0.48 -14.89 -4.96
C THR A 114 0.02 -14.10 -6.20
N GLU A 115 -1.27 -13.85 -6.38
CA GLU A 115 -1.81 -13.18 -7.57
C GLU A 115 -1.42 -11.70 -7.65
N ILE A 116 -1.20 -11.04 -6.51
CA ILE A 116 -0.81 -9.61 -6.49
C ILE A 116 0.61 -9.37 -7.04
N ALA A 117 1.34 -10.45 -7.37
CA ALA A 117 2.61 -10.43 -8.07
C ALA A 117 2.46 -10.22 -9.59
N LEU A 118 1.24 -10.09 -10.10
CA LEU A 118 1.01 -9.83 -11.52
C LEU A 118 1.73 -8.55 -11.95
N HIS A 119 2.80 -8.73 -12.73
CA HIS A 119 3.68 -7.67 -13.18
C HIS A 119 2.92 -6.62 -14.00
N GLU A 120 3.17 -5.35 -13.70
CA GLU A 120 2.54 -4.16 -14.29
C GLU A 120 1.05 -3.92 -13.96
N THR A 121 0.49 -4.64 -12.99
CA THR A 121 -0.78 -4.23 -12.35
C THR A 121 -0.50 -3.25 -11.21
N PHE A 122 -0.01 -3.78 -10.08
CA PHE A 122 0.47 -3.01 -8.93
C PHE A 122 1.91 -3.40 -8.57
N GLU A 123 2.28 -4.67 -8.76
CA GLU A 123 3.67 -5.10 -8.79
C GLU A 123 4.43 -4.33 -9.88
N HIS A 124 5.67 -3.96 -9.58
CA HIS A 124 6.49 -3.08 -10.38
C HIS A 124 7.98 -3.38 -10.22
N ASP A 125 8.73 -2.97 -11.23
CA ASP A 125 10.20 -2.98 -11.19
C ASP A 125 10.77 -2.03 -10.13
N ILE A 126 12.05 -2.22 -9.81
CA ILE A 126 12.84 -1.43 -8.87
C ILE A 126 12.36 -1.63 -7.43
N SER A 127 11.96 -2.86 -7.12
CA SER A 127 11.56 -3.28 -5.78
C SER A 127 12.72 -3.17 -4.77
N LEU A 128 12.36 -3.00 -3.49
CA LEU A 128 13.31 -2.87 -2.38
C LEU A 128 13.92 -4.21 -1.94
N SER A 129 13.25 -5.33 -2.25
CA SER A 129 13.64 -6.65 -1.74
C SER A 129 13.30 -7.81 -2.67
N ARG A 130 12.71 -7.55 -3.84
CA ARG A 130 12.33 -8.55 -4.86
C ARG A 130 13.08 -8.22 -6.14
N GLU A 131 13.43 -9.23 -6.91
CA GLU A 131 14.01 -9.02 -8.24
C GLU A 131 12.94 -8.48 -9.21
N ASP A 132 13.36 -7.77 -10.25
CA ASP A 132 12.46 -7.33 -11.31
C ASP A 132 12.02 -8.54 -12.15
N PHE A 133 10.74 -8.57 -12.57
CA PHE A 133 10.13 -9.75 -13.21
C PHE A 133 10.91 -10.26 -14.42
N ASN A 134 11.45 -9.38 -15.25
CA ASN A 134 12.19 -9.76 -16.47
C ASN A 134 13.70 -9.99 -16.25
N VAL A 135 14.19 -9.83 -15.01
CA VAL A 135 15.60 -10.04 -14.66
C VAL A 135 15.83 -11.45 -14.10
N ASP A 136 14.90 -11.95 -13.29
CA ASP A 136 14.97 -13.31 -12.79
C ASP A 136 14.67 -14.34 -13.90
N PRO A 137 15.50 -15.38 -14.12
CA PRO A 137 15.26 -16.37 -15.16
C PRO A 137 13.96 -17.19 -15.03
N ASN A 138 13.38 -17.25 -13.83
CA ASN A 138 12.10 -17.89 -13.54
C ASN A 138 10.97 -16.86 -13.36
N ASN A 139 11.26 -15.59 -13.59
CA ASN A 139 10.41 -14.44 -13.34
C ASN A 139 9.92 -14.35 -11.88
N ASP A 140 10.77 -14.73 -10.92
CA ASP A 140 10.46 -14.60 -9.50
C ASP A 140 10.53 -13.15 -9.02
N ASN A 141 9.37 -12.49 -9.01
CA ASN A 141 9.15 -11.17 -8.40
C ASN A 141 8.40 -11.27 -7.06
N ILE A 142 8.32 -12.47 -6.44
CA ILE A 142 7.54 -12.74 -5.23
C ILE A 142 8.44 -12.81 -4.00
N HIS A 143 9.52 -13.57 -4.09
CA HIS A 143 10.29 -13.94 -2.92
C HIS A 143 11.31 -12.87 -2.50
N PHE A 144 11.56 -12.81 -1.20
CA PHE A 144 12.61 -11.95 -0.65
C PHE A 144 13.98 -12.35 -1.22
N ASN A 145 14.75 -11.36 -1.68
CA ASN A 145 16.07 -11.50 -2.24
C ASN A 145 17.05 -10.61 -1.44
N GLU A 146 17.96 -11.25 -0.70
CA GLU A 146 18.93 -10.57 0.18
C GLU A 146 19.89 -9.66 -0.62
N THR A 147 20.25 -10.04 -1.85
CA THR A 147 21.11 -9.24 -2.73
C THR A 147 20.42 -7.93 -3.10
N VAL A 148 19.14 -7.99 -3.48
CA VAL A 148 18.34 -6.79 -3.76
C VAL A 148 18.18 -5.93 -2.50
N PHE A 149 17.86 -6.56 -1.37
CA PHE A 149 17.62 -5.88 -0.11
C PHE A 149 18.87 -5.21 0.49
N THR A 150 20.07 -5.63 0.07
CA THR A 150 21.35 -5.10 0.57
C THR A 150 21.45 -3.57 0.45
N THR A 151 20.90 -2.97 -0.62
CA THR A 151 20.86 -1.50 -0.78
C THR A 151 20.11 -0.84 0.38
N LEU A 152 18.92 -1.34 0.74
CA LEU A 152 18.17 -0.83 1.88
C LEU A 152 18.87 -1.18 3.20
N ALA A 153 19.30 -2.43 3.36
CA ALA A 153 19.95 -2.94 4.58
C ALA A 153 21.13 -2.05 5.02
N ASN A 154 21.98 -1.65 4.07
CA ASN A 154 23.18 -0.85 4.31
C ASN A 154 22.96 0.67 4.26
N SER A 155 21.75 1.12 3.94
CA SER A 155 21.45 2.55 3.86
C SER A 155 21.53 3.26 5.22
N ASN A 156 21.70 4.58 5.19
CA ASN A 156 21.83 5.43 6.37
C ASN A 156 23.00 5.01 7.30
N PRO A 157 24.25 4.94 6.81
CA PRO A 157 25.38 4.50 7.61
C PRO A 157 25.61 5.42 8.82
N GLY A 158 26.10 4.85 9.92
CA GLY A 158 26.39 5.59 11.16
C GLY A 158 25.19 5.78 12.11
N VAL A 159 23.99 5.38 11.71
CA VAL A 159 22.80 5.35 12.57
C VAL A 159 22.04 4.02 12.47
N ASP A 160 21.20 3.74 13.46
CA ASP A 160 20.46 2.49 13.66
C ASP A 160 18.98 2.56 13.20
N TYR A 161 18.63 3.56 12.38
CA TYR A 161 17.29 3.71 11.82
C TYR A 161 17.30 4.01 10.31
N TYR A 162 16.19 3.72 9.65
CA TYR A 162 15.82 4.26 8.34
C TYR A 162 14.89 5.46 8.51
N ASN A 163 14.90 6.39 7.56
CA ASN A 163 14.01 7.54 7.51
C ASN A 163 13.68 7.92 6.06
N ALA A 164 12.89 8.98 5.87
CA ALA A 164 12.54 9.47 4.53
C ALA A 164 13.76 9.77 3.65
N THR A 165 14.81 10.34 4.24
CA THR A 165 16.05 10.67 3.53
C THR A 165 16.77 9.44 3.01
N SER A 166 17.00 8.44 3.87
CA SER A 166 17.64 7.19 3.45
C SER A 166 16.78 6.43 2.45
N ALA A 167 15.46 6.45 2.61
CA ALA A 167 14.53 5.82 1.67
C ALA A 167 14.60 6.47 0.27
N GLY A 168 14.68 7.80 0.18
CA GLY A 168 14.89 8.51 -1.09
C GLY A 168 16.18 8.09 -1.78
N PHE A 169 17.30 8.05 -1.04
CA PHE A 169 18.58 7.59 -1.60
C PHE A 169 18.58 6.12 -2.02
N VAL A 170 17.91 5.24 -1.27
CA VAL A 170 17.73 3.84 -1.66
C VAL A 170 16.99 3.74 -2.99
N GLN A 171 15.91 4.50 -3.19
CA GLN A 171 15.20 4.47 -4.47
C GLN A 171 16.06 4.99 -5.62
N LYS A 172 16.84 6.05 -5.40
CA LYS A 172 17.80 6.57 -6.38
C LYS A 172 18.81 5.49 -6.78
N GLU A 173 19.37 4.79 -5.81
CA GLU A 173 20.38 3.74 -6.03
C GLU A 173 19.77 2.51 -6.72
N ARG A 174 18.62 2.01 -6.25
CA ARG A 174 17.91 0.90 -6.91
C ARG A 174 17.54 1.25 -8.35
N GLN A 175 17.12 2.49 -8.62
CA GLN A 175 16.87 2.96 -9.99
C GLN A 175 18.14 2.92 -10.85
N ALA A 176 19.28 3.40 -10.33
CA ALA A 176 20.54 3.37 -11.05
C ALA A 176 21.00 1.92 -11.34
N ILE A 177 20.81 1.00 -10.40
CA ILE A 177 21.10 -0.42 -10.58
C ILE A 177 20.24 -1.00 -11.69
N GLN A 178 18.90 -0.86 -11.61
CA GLN A 178 18.01 -1.47 -12.59
C GLN A 178 18.16 -0.87 -13.99
N ASN A 179 18.45 0.43 -14.11
CA ASN A 179 18.79 1.03 -15.41
C ASN A 179 20.01 0.38 -16.08
N ALA A 180 20.93 -0.19 -15.30
CA ALA A 180 22.13 -0.83 -15.82
C ALA A 180 21.94 -2.32 -16.16
N VAL A 181 21.02 -3.01 -15.48
CA VAL A 181 20.91 -4.48 -15.56
C VAL A 181 19.62 -5.00 -16.17
N ASN A 182 18.53 -4.23 -16.16
CA ASN A 182 17.23 -4.65 -16.68
C ASN A 182 16.96 -4.01 -18.06
N PRO A 183 17.19 -4.72 -19.19
CA PRO A 183 16.94 -4.18 -20.53
C PRO A 183 15.44 -3.99 -20.83
N GLN A 184 14.55 -4.58 -20.03
CA GLN A 184 13.09 -4.49 -20.18
C GLN A 184 12.45 -3.67 -19.05
N LEU A 185 13.26 -2.87 -18.34
CA LEU A 185 12.84 -2.06 -17.21
C LEU A 185 11.60 -1.24 -17.53
N ILE A 186 10.63 -1.22 -16.62
CA ILE A 186 9.50 -0.29 -16.65
C ILE A 186 9.63 0.66 -15.46
N ASN A 187 10.21 1.84 -15.71
CA ASN A 187 10.33 2.89 -14.70
C ASN A 187 9.47 4.09 -15.07
N ASN A 188 8.17 4.01 -14.76
CA ASN A 188 7.18 5.04 -15.06
C ASN A 188 6.71 5.75 -13.77
N VAL A 189 5.87 6.79 -13.92
CA VAL A 189 5.33 7.57 -12.79
C VAL A 189 4.45 6.71 -11.86
N LYS A 190 3.69 5.74 -12.39
CA LYS A 190 2.85 4.81 -11.62
C LYS A 190 3.72 4.01 -10.64
N GLY A 191 4.69 3.26 -11.15
CA GLY A 191 5.62 2.47 -10.34
C GLY A 191 6.38 3.32 -9.32
N PHE A 192 6.84 4.50 -9.72
CA PHE A 192 7.50 5.43 -8.81
C PHE A 192 6.63 5.88 -7.63
N LYS A 193 5.37 6.23 -7.88
CA LYS A 193 4.44 6.61 -6.81
C LYS A 193 4.12 5.43 -5.88
N ILE A 194 4.02 4.21 -6.42
CA ILE A 194 3.83 3.00 -5.61
C ILE A 194 5.06 2.75 -4.72
N ARG A 195 6.27 2.69 -5.28
CA ARG A 195 7.53 2.53 -4.53
C ARG A 195 7.71 3.55 -3.41
N THR A 196 7.42 4.82 -3.71
CA THR A 196 7.45 5.94 -2.74
C THR A 196 6.49 5.69 -1.59
N ARG A 197 5.28 5.25 -1.90
CA ARG A 197 4.26 4.94 -0.90
C ARG A 197 4.63 3.75 -0.04
N GLU A 198 5.12 2.66 -0.64
CA GLU A 198 5.63 1.49 0.09
C GLU A 198 6.80 1.83 1.01
N SER A 199 7.71 2.69 0.54
CA SER A 199 8.82 3.18 1.36
C SER A 199 8.32 3.99 2.55
N SER A 200 7.33 4.86 2.34
CA SER A 200 6.70 5.59 3.44
C SER A 200 5.95 4.68 4.43
N LEU A 201 5.41 3.56 3.95
CA LEU A 201 4.70 2.58 4.77
C LEU A 201 5.62 1.83 5.72
N TYR A 202 6.75 1.27 5.28
CA TYR A 202 7.64 0.59 6.22
C TYR A 202 8.22 1.57 7.25
N VAL A 203 8.50 2.83 6.86
CA VAL A 203 8.96 3.87 7.79
C VAL A 203 7.88 4.18 8.83
N ALA A 204 6.61 4.24 8.42
CA ALA A 204 5.50 4.54 9.31
C ALA A 204 5.12 3.36 10.22
N VAL A 205 5.01 2.15 9.66
CA VAL A 205 4.60 0.94 10.39
C VAL A 205 5.68 0.52 11.39
N MET A 206 6.95 0.57 11.01
CA MET A 206 8.07 0.15 11.88
C MET A 206 8.68 1.30 12.67
N GLY A 207 8.25 2.54 12.42
CA GLY A 207 8.67 3.72 13.17
C GLY A 207 7.62 4.21 14.14
N ASN A 208 8.00 5.23 14.92
CA ASN A 208 7.07 5.96 15.78
C ASN A 208 6.49 7.16 15.04
N ILE A 209 5.19 7.39 15.22
CA ILE A 209 4.54 8.65 14.83
C ILE A 209 4.66 9.67 15.95
N THR A 210 5.33 10.79 15.70
CA THR A 210 5.43 11.94 16.62
C THR A 210 4.90 13.17 15.89
N ASP A 211 4.01 13.94 16.53
CA ASP A 211 3.37 15.13 15.95
C ASP A 211 2.74 14.89 14.57
N GLY A 212 2.19 13.69 14.36
CA GLY A 212 1.54 13.31 13.11
C GLY A 212 2.49 12.93 11.96
N VAL A 213 3.79 12.77 12.21
CA VAL A 213 4.79 12.34 11.20
C VAL A 213 5.58 11.15 11.72
N ALA A 214 5.71 10.09 10.92
CA ALA A 214 6.64 9.02 11.25
C ALA A 214 8.07 9.44 10.92
N THR A 215 8.96 9.34 11.90
CA THR A 215 10.28 10.00 11.80
C THR A 215 11.42 9.02 11.53
N ARG A 216 11.45 7.90 12.26
CA ARG A 216 12.57 6.95 12.28
C ARG A 216 12.05 5.54 12.53
N ALA A 217 12.35 4.63 11.62
CA ALA A 217 12.08 3.22 11.78
C ALA A 217 13.38 2.50 12.16
N PRO A 218 13.49 1.89 13.35
CA PRO A 218 14.66 1.12 13.74
C PRO A 218 15.01 0.06 12.69
N LYS A 219 16.29 -0.04 12.35
CA LYS A 219 16.77 -0.94 11.28
C LYS A 219 16.44 -2.39 11.59
N ASN A 220 16.58 -2.81 12.85
CA ASN A 220 16.25 -4.16 13.27
C ASN A 220 14.77 -4.50 12.96
N TYR A 221 13.83 -3.59 13.23
CA TYR A 221 12.41 -3.82 12.96
C TYR A 221 12.11 -3.97 11.47
N VAL A 222 12.67 -3.08 10.65
CA VAL A 222 12.48 -3.13 9.20
C VAL A 222 13.16 -4.37 8.61
N GLN A 223 14.35 -4.74 9.09
CA GLN A 223 15.03 -5.94 8.62
C GLN A 223 14.25 -7.22 8.95
N ILE A 224 13.64 -7.31 10.13
CA ILE A 224 12.76 -8.44 10.50
C ILE A 224 11.50 -8.46 9.62
N LEU A 225 10.86 -7.30 9.39
CA LEU A 225 9.69 -7.22 8.51
C LEU A 225 9.99 -7.78 7.12
N PHE A 226 11.14 -7.45 6.53
CA PHE A 226 11.47 -7.86 5.18
C PHE A 226 12.03 -9.27 5.08
N ARG A 227 12.91 -9.68 6.01
CA ARG A 227 13.58 -10.99 5.98
C ARG A 227 12.74 -12.13 6.54
N GLU A 228 11.95 -11.84 7.56
CA GLU A 228 11.17 -12.86 8.28
C GLU A 228 9.67 -12.73 8.05
N GLU A 229 9.22 -11.58 7.52
CA GLU A 229 7.80 -11.27 7.35
C GLU A 229 7.05 -11.50 8.67
N ARG A 230 7.62 -10.93 9.73
CA ARG A 230 7.21 -11.08 11.12
C ARG A 230 7.12 -9.71 11.79
N LEU A 231 6.17 -9.57 12.70
CA LEU A 231 6.12 -8.41 13.61
C LEU A 231 7.27 -8.53 14.64
N PRO A 232 8.12 -7.50 14.79
CA PRO A 232 9.28 -7.54 15.70
C PRO A 232 8.89 -7.32 17.18
N ILE A 233 7.85 -8.01 17.67
CA ILE A 233 7.28 -7.85 19.01
C ILE A 233 8.30 -8.22 20.10
N ALA A 234 9.04 -9.32 19.89
CA ALA A 234 10.08 -9.75 20.82
C ALA A 234 11.24 -8.75 20.91
N GLU A 235 11.47 -8.01 19.83
CA GLU A 235 12.49 -6.97 19.72
C GLU A 235 12.00 -5.61 20.25
N GLY A 236 10.75 -5.52 20.71
CA GLY A 236 10.18 -4.34 21.35
C GLY A 236 9.31 -3.47 20.43
N TRP A 237 9.04 -3.90 19.20
CA TRP A 237 8.08 -3.21 18.35
C TRP A 237 6.70 -3.27 18.96
N LYS A 238 5.99 -2.14 18.86
CA LYS A 238 4.59 -2.01 19.23
C LYS A 238 3.87 -1.32 18.10
N LYS A 239 2.65 -1.77 17.83
CA LYS A 239 1.72 -1.09 16.93
C LYS A 239 1.58 0.37 17.37
N ASN A 240 1.60 1.29 16.40
CA ASN A 240 1.43 2.72 16.68
C ASN A 240 0.08 2.99 17.37
N GLU A 241 0.06 3.83 18.40
CA GLU A 241 -1.18 4.25 19.07
C GLU A 241 -1.99 5.20 18.19
N LEU A 242 -1.30 6.11 17.49
CA LEU A 242 -1.91 6.96 16.48
C LEU A 242 -2.06 6.19 15.18
N MET A 243 -3.24 6.27 14.58
CA MET A 243 -3.52 5.63 13.30
C MET A 243 -2.64 6.23 12.20
N ILE A 244 -2.03 5.37 11.39
CA ILE A 244 -1.29 5.75 10.19
C ILE A 244 -2.31 6.10 9.10
N THR A 245 -2.41 7.37 8.73
CA THR A 245 -3.29 7.85 7.64
C THR A 245 -2.48 8.31 6.44
N ALA A 246 -3.16 8.64 5.34
CA ALA A 246 -2.52 9.21 4.16
C ALA A 246 -1.79 10.51 4.50
N ASP A 247 -2.31 11.31 5.42
CA ASP A 247 -1.67 12.56 5.85
C ASP A 247 -0.46 12.32 6.75
N THR A 248 -0.45 11.24 7.54
CA THR A 248 0.72 10.83 8.34
C THR A 248 1.93 10.48 7.46
N ILE A 249 1.69 9.83 6.32
CA ILE A 249 2.77 9.35 5.43
C ILE A 249 3.13 10.35 4.32
N ARG A 250 2.28 11.32 4.01
CA ARG A 250 2.49 12.30 2.92
C ARG A 250 3.78 13.11 3.06
N PRO A 251 4.20 13.60 4.24
CA PRO A 251 5.47 14.31 4.37
C PRO A 251 6.68 13.43 4.04
N ILE A 252 6.63 12.15 4.44
CA ILE A 252 7.67 11.14 4.16
C ILE A 252 7.77 10.94 2.65
N GLN A 253 6.62 10.76 1.99
CA GLN A 253 6.56 10.61 0.53
C GLN A 253 7.15 11.81 -0.20
N LYS A 254 6.80 13.04 0.19
CA LYS A 254 7.35 14.25 -0.43
C LYS A 254 8.88 14.33 -0.33
N GLU A 255 9.43 13.96 0.82
CA GLU A 255 10.88 13.97 1.02
C GLU A 255 11.59 12.86 0.24
N ILE A 256 11.00 11.66 0.20
CA ILE A 256 11.48 10.56 -0.66
C ILE A 256 11.46 11.01 -2.12
N GLU A 257 10.35 11.59 -2.59
CA GLU A 257 10.22 12.04 -3.97
C GLU A 257 11.30 13.07 -4.34
N ARG A 258 11.52 14.04 -3.46
CA ARG A 258 12.55 15.08 -3.63
C ARG A 258 13.96 14.51 -3.74
N LEU A 259 14.28 13.48 -2.95
CA LEU A 259 15.64 12.92 -2.85
C LEU A 259 15.91 11.73 -3.78
N SER A 260 14.85 11.08 -4.27
CA SER A 260 14.95 9.96 -5.21
C SER A 260 15.55 10.35 -6.56
N GLU A 261 15.51 11.64 -6.92
CA GLU A 261 15.89 12.14 -8.25
C GLU A 261 15.25 11.31 -9.37
N PHE A 262 13.98 10.92 -9.19
CA PHE A 262 13.26 10.08 -10.12
C PHE A 262 13.31 10.65 -11.55
N GLN A 263 13.67 9.78 -12.49
CA GLN A 263 13.64 10.05 -13.92
C GLN A 263 12.96 8.84 -14.60
N PRO A 264 11.88 9.03 -15.36
CA PRO A 264 11.29 7.95 -16.14
C PRO A 264 12.35 7.32 -17.07
N SER A 265 12.39 5.99 -17.14
CA SER A 265 13.37 5.25 -17.93
C SER A 265 12.88 3.86 -18.33
N GLY A 266 13.58 3.23 -19.27
CA GLY A 266 13.17 1.94 -19.82
C GLY A 266 11.90 2.03 -20.68
N VAL A 267 11.17 0.92 -20.79
CA VAL A 267 9.91 0.84 -21.50
C VAL A 267 8.87 1.70 -20.78
N GLN A 268 8.18 2.56 -21.54
CA GLN A 268 7.10 3.40 -21.03
C GLN A 268 5.80 2.88 -21.64
N PRO A 269 5.21 1.79 -21.11
CA PRO A 269 3.94 1.30 -21.60
C PRO A 269 2.85 2.37 -21.40
N ASN A 270 1.79 2.30 -22.21
CA ASN A 270 0.59 3.12 -21.99
C ASN A 270 0.14 3.00 -20.53
N PRO A 271 -0.51 4.04 -19.96
CA PRO A 271 -0.78 4.16 -18.52
C PRO A 271 -1.78 3.13 -17.95
N TRP A 272 -2.13 2.13 -18.75
CA TRP A 272 -3.03 1.06 -18.39
C TRP A 272 -2.35 0.02 -17.50
N ILE A 273 -3.17 -0.85 -16.93
CA ILE A 273 -2.77 -1.92 -16.03
C ILE A 273 -3.03 -3.26 -16.71
N ARG A 274 -2.14 -4.22 -16.47
CA ARG A 274 -2.39 -5.60 -16.87
C ARG A 274 -3.55 -6.18 -16.04
N LEU A 275 -4.49 -6.87 -16.70
CA LEU A 275 -5.72 -7.44 -16.07
C LEU A 275 -5.65 -8.95 -15.82
N GLY A 276 -4.56 -9.60 -16.22
CA GLY A 276 -4.36 -11.04 -15.98
C GLY A 276 -3.01 -11.53 -16.51
N PRO A 277 -2.58 -12.75 -16.17
CA PRO A 277 -1.26 -13.30 -16.55
C PRO A 277 -0.97 -13.28 -18.05
N SER A 278 -1.99 -13.51 -18.88
CA SER A 278 -1.90 -13.47 -20.34
C SER A 278 -2.36 -12.14 -20.95
N GLY A 279 -2.70 -11.15 -20.12
CA GLY A 279 -3.23 -9.85 -20.56
C GLY A 279 -2.16 -8.93 -21.10
N ASP A 280 -2.53 -8.11 -22.08
CA ASP A 280 -1.72 -6.95 -22.49
C ASP A 280 -1.70 -5.90 -21.35
N ILE A 281 -0.63 -5.11 -21.29
CA ILE A 281 -0.54 -3.96 -20.40
C ILE A 281 -1.52 -2.88 -20.87
N ASP A 282 -1.90 -2.86 -22.15
CA ASP A 282 -3.00 -2.06 -22.71
C ASP A 282 -4.24 -2.93 -23.06
N PRO A 283 -5.05 -3.32 -22.06
CA PRO A 283 -6.21 -4.19 -22.26
C PRO A 283 -7.29 -3.57 -23.16
N ILE A 284 -7.33 -2.23 -23.27
CA ILE A 284 -8.37 -1.53 -24.05
C ILE A 284 -8.06 -1.58 -25.53
N THR A 285 -6.79 -1.42 -25.93
CA THR A 285 -6.42 -1.50 -27.35
C THR A 285 -6.20 -2.93 -27.83
N ALA A 286 -5.94 -3.88 -26.91
CA ALA A 286 -5.70 -5.27 -27.23
C ALA A 286 -6.98 -6.12 -27.48
N ASN A 287 -8.18 -5.52 -27.56
CA ASN A 287 -9.46 -6.25 -27.69
C ASN A 287 -9.66 -7.36 -26.63
N SER A 288 -9.06 -7.21 -25.44
CA SER A 288 -9.04 -8.24 -24.39
C SER A 288 -10.07 -8.00 -23.28
N ILE A 289 -11.18 -7.35 -23.64
CA ILE A 289 -12.36 -7.14 -22.77
C ILE A 289 -13.43 -8.17 -23.13
#